data_AF-A0A1Q6LGT4-F1
#
_entry.id   AF-A0A1Q6LGT4-F1
#
_cell.length_a   1.000
_cell.length_b   1.000
_cell.length_c   1.000
_cell.angle_alpha   90.00
_cell.angle_beta   90.00
_cell.angle_gamma   90.00
#
_symmetry.space_group_name_H-M   'P 1'
#
loop_
_entity.id
_entity.type
_entity.pdbx_description
1 polymer ?
#
loop_
_entity_poly.entity_id
_entity_poly.type
_entity_poly.pdbx_seq_one_letter_code
_entity_poly.pdbx_strand_id
1 'polypeptide(L)'
;MEDFLNKLENYNILNYILPAIIFDVGCRYYINIELIPTDNIFISIFIYYFLGLVISRVGSLIIKPLLWKLKVLNKKDSSECVDFYKAEKKDEKIKILFTDYNMYRNFIATFFLLLVSKFAYAVKNWLNINSTIICTILFIFLLVLFVISYKKQLGYIHSRIENTKSK
;
A
#
# COMPACT_ATOMS: atom_id res chain seq x y z
N MET A 1 24.62 -0.72 -10.14
CA MET A 1 23.41 -1.57 -10.23
C MET A 1 23.31 -2.45 -8.99
N GLU A 2 24.35 -3.20 -8.64
CA GLU A 2 24.40 -4.02 -7.41
C GLU A 2 24.17 -3.20 -6.13
N ASP A 3 24.80 -2.04 -5.93
CA ASP A 3 24.55 -1.21 -4.73
C ASP A 3 23.13 -0.63 -4.64
N PHE A 4 22.49 -0.39 -5.79
CA PHE A 4 21.09 0.03 -5.84
C PHE A 4 20.20 -1.16 -5.50
N LEU A 5 20.43 -2.32 -6.11
CA LEU A 5 19.72 -3.57 -5.84
C LEU A 5 19.88 -4.06 -4.40
N ASN A 6 21.08 -3.99 -3.82
CA ASN A 6 21.37 -4.33 -2.41
C ASN A 6 20.69 -3.38 -1.42
N LYS A 7 20.52 -2.09 -1.78
CA LYS A 7 19.69 -1.16 -1.00
C LYS A 7 18.21 -1.46 -1.17
N LEU A 8 17.79 -2.00 -2.32
CA LEU A 8 16.39 -2.39 -2.56
C LEU A 8 16.01 -3.73 -1.89
N GLU A 9 16.97 -4.65 -1.77
CA GLU A 9 16.84 -5.99 -1.18
C GLU A 9 16.53 -6.01 0.33
N ASN A 10 16.70 -4.87 1.01
CA ASN A 10 16.33 -4.70 2.41
C ASN A 10 14.79 -4.61 2.58
N TYR A 11 14.08 -5.65 2.16
CA TYR A 11 12.70 -6.07 2.49
C TYR A 11 11.54 -5.06 2.24
N ASN A 12 11.81 -3.81 1.88
CA ASN A 12 10.77 -2.78 1.74
C ASN A 12 10.24 -2.62 0.31
N ILE A 13 11.08 -2.76 -0.71
CA ILE A 13 10.64 -2.52 -2.10
C ILE A 13 9.88 -3.70 -2.68
N LEU A 14 10.31 -4.93 -2.42
CA LEU A 14 9.55 -6.12 -2.82
C LEU A 14 8.14 -6.13 -2.22
N ASN A 15 7.98 -5.61 -1.00
CA ASN A 15 6.68 -5.47 -0.34
C ASN A 15 5.73 -4.47 -0.99
N TYR A 16 6.23 -3.63 -1.90
CA TYR A 16 5.43 -2.78 -2.76
C TYR A 16 5.28 -3.38 -4.16
N ILE A 17 6.38 -3.81 -4.77
CA ILE A 17 6.40 -4.30 -6.15
C ILE A 17 5.55 -5.57 -6.29
N LEU A 18 5.69 -6.54 -5.39
CA LEU A 18 5.00 -7.83 -5.56
C LEU A 18 3.46 -7.70 -5.50
N PRO A 19 2.85 -7.00 -4.52
CA PRO A 19 1.41 -6.74 -4.54
C PRO A 19 0.96 -5.96 -5.79
N ALA A 20 1.77 -5.02 -6.28
CA ALA A 20 1.47 -4.26 -7.49
C ALA A 20 1.45 -5.11 -8.77
N ILE A 21 2.41 -6.04 -8.90
CA ILE A 21 2.45 -7.00 -10.00
C ILE A 21 1.20 -7.88 -9.95
N ILE A 22 0.85 -8.42 -8.77
CA ILE A 22 -0.37 -9.23 -8.63
C ILE A 22 -1.62 -8.42 -9.02
N PHE A 23 -1.68 -7.14 -8.64
CA PHE A 23 -2.79 -6.27 -9.02
C PHE A 23 -2.88 -6.06 -10.54
N ASP A 24 -1.77 -5.75 -11.20
CA ASP A 24 -1.72 -5.56 -12.66
C ASP A 24 -2.05 -6.84 -13.44
N VAL A 25 -1.47 -7.98 -13.05
CA VAL A 25 -1.81 -9.30 -13.60
C VAL A 25 -3.30 -9.59 -13.40
N GLY A 26 -3.84 -9.31 -12.21
CA GLY A 26 -5.26 -9.43 -11.91
C GLY A 26 -6.12 -8.56 -12.83
N CYS A 27 -5.78 -7.28 -13.01
CA CYS A 27 -6.49 -6.38 -13.91
C CYS A 27 -6.47 -6.89 -15.36
N ARG A 28 -5.32 -7.39 -15.83
CA ARG A 28 -5.16 -7.94 -17.18
C ARG A 28 -6.05 -9.15 -17.42
N TYR A 29 -6.02 -10.14 -16.55
CA TYR A 29 -6.74 -11.40 -16.77
C TYR A 29 -8.19 -11.39 -16.30
N TYR A 30 -8.51 -10.66 -15.23
CA TYR A 30 -9.86 -10.64 -14.63
C TYR A 30 -10.76 -9.51 -15.16
N ILE A 31 -10.15 -8.37 -15.52
CA ILE A 31 -10.88 -7.17 -15.97
C ILE A 31 -10.63 -6.89 -17.46
N ASN A 32 -9.61 -7.49 -18.08
CA ASN A 32 -9.14 -7.17 -19.43
C ASN A 32 -8.65 -5.72 -19.57
N ILE A 33 -7.91 -5.25 -18.55
CA ILE A 33 -7.27 -3.92 -18.53
C ILE A 33 -5.76 -4.09 -18.35
N GLU A 34 -5.00 -3.52 -19.27
CA GLU A 34 -3.55 -3.36 -19.11
C GLU A 34 -3.27 -2.03 -18.40
N LEU A 35 -2.69 -2.08 -17.19
CA LEU A 35 -2.37 -0.86 -16.43
C LEU A 35 -1.02 -0.27 -16.82
N ILE A 36 -0.07 -1.12 -17.20
CA ILE A 36 1.30 -0.72 -17.50
C ILE A 36 1.65 -1.12 -18.93
N PRO A 37 1.37 -0.25 -19.92
CA PRO A 37 1.66 -0.51 -21.33
C PRO A 37 3.08 -0.05 -21.68
N THR A 38 4.10 -0.63 -21.04
CA THR A 38 5.50 -0.35 -21.39
C THR A 38 6.39 -1.59 -21.29
N ASP A 39 7.19 -1.80 -22.33
CA ASP A 39 8.17 -2.89 -22.40
C ASP A 39 9.50 -2.51 -21.70
N ASN A 40 9.64 -1.26 -21.26
CA ASN A 40 10.86 -0.81 -20.59
C ASN A 40 10.85 -1.26 -19.12
N ILE A 41 11.65 -2.30 -18.83
CA ILE A 41 11.81 -2.89 -17.49
C ILE A 41 12.07 -1.85 -16.40
N PHE A 42 12.90 -0.84 -16.67
CA PHE A 42 13.24 0.19 -15.68
C PHE A 42 12.01 1.05 -15.36
N ILE A 43 11.29 1.51 -16.38
CA ILE A 43 10.06 2.30 -16.21
C ILE A 43 9.01 1.45 -15.48
N SER A 44 8.84 0.18 -15.87
CA SER A 44 7.89 -0.74 -15.23
C SER A 44 8.18 -0.93 -13.74
N ILE A 45 9.45 -1.08 -13.33
CA ILE A 45 9.82 -1.18 -11.91
C ILE A 45 9.40 0.07 -11.12
N PHE A 46 9.62 1.28 -11.67
CA PHE A 46 9.20 2.52 -11.02
C PHE A 46 7.67 2.63 -10.90
N ILE A 47 6.94 2.25 -11.96
CA ILE A 47 5.47 2.26 -11.94
C ILE A 47 4.94 1.23 -10.94
N TYR A 48 5.48 0.00 -10.93
CA TYR A 48 5.09 -1.02 -9.95
C TYR A 48 5.40 -0.59 -8.52
N TYR A 49 6.55 0.04 -8.27
CA TYR A 49 6.86 0.59 -6.96
C TYR A 49 5.84 1.66 -6.55
N PHE A 50 5.52 2.61 -7.44
CA PHE A 50 4.53 3.65 -7.16
C PHE A 50 3.13 3.06 -6.91
N LEU A 51 2.69 2.13 -7.76
CA LEU A 51 1.42 1.43 -7.63
C LEU A 51 1.35 0.64 -6.30
N GLY A 52 2.43 -0.05 -5.95
CA GLY A 52 2.57 -0.75 -4.68
C GLY A 52 2.50 0.20 -3.49
N LEU A 53 3.14 1.37 -3.60
CA LEU A 53 3.06 2.42 -2.60
C LEU A 53 1.60 2.89 -2.42
N VAL A 54 0.86 3.13 -3.50
CA VAL A 54 -0.57 3.49 -3.47
C VAL A 54 -1.38 2.38 -2.79
N ILE A 55 -1.20 1.11 -3.19
CA ILE A 55 -1.84 -0.05 -2.56
C ILE A 55 -1.56 -0.08 -1.06
N SER A 56 -0.33 0.23 -0.63
CA SER A 56 0.01 0.27 0.79
C SER A 56 -0.71 1.37 1.56
N ARG A 57 -0.94 2.53 0.93
CA ARG A 57 -1.69 3.63 1.54
C ARG A 57 -3.13 3.19 1.74
N VAL A 58 -3.75 2.60 0.72
CA VAL A 58 -5.08 1.98 0.82
C VAL A 58 -5.12 0.92 1.93
N GLY A 59 -4.13 0.04 1.99
CA GLY A 59 -4.01 -0.96 3.06
C GLY A 59 -3.99 -0.32 4.46
N SER A 60 -3.22 0.74 4.64
CA SER A 60 -3.07 1.38 5.95
C SER A 60 -4.24 2.31 6.34
N LEU A 61 -4.91 2.93 5.36
CA LEU A 61 -5.94 3.96 5.58
C LEU A 61 -7.36 3.42 5.48
N ILE A 62 -7.57 2.33 4.73
CA ILE A 62 -8.89 1.74 4.49
C ILE A 62 -8.94 0.34 5.11
N ILE A 63 -8.06 -0.57 4.69
CA ILE A 63 -8.13 -1.98 5.10
C ILE A 63 -7.87 -2.14 6.60
N LYS A 64 -6.79 -1.54 7.14
CA LYS A 64 -6.46 -1.62 8.57
C LYS A 64 -7.63 -1.13 9.46
N PRO A 65 -8.21 0.08 9.24
CA PRO A 65 -9.39 0.50 9.99
C PRO A 65 -10.64 -0.37 9.76
N LEU A 66 -10.84 -0.93 8.57
CA LEU A 66 -11.94 -1.84 8.29
C LEU A 66 -11.82 -3.12 9.11
N LEU A 67 -10.64 -3.75 9.14
CA LEU A 67 -10.38 -4.95 9.93
C LEU A 67 -10.55 -4.73 11.44
N TRP A 68 -10.24 -3.53 11.94
CA TRP A 68 -10.56 -3.14 13.32
C TRP A 68 -12.06 -3.06 13.57
N LYS A 69 -12.82 -2.44 12.67
CA LYS A 69 -14.28 -2.33 12.79
C LYS A 69 -14.95 -3.71 12.76
N LEU A 70 -14.42 -4.62 11.95
CA LEU A 70 -14.88 -6.01 11.86
C LEU A 70 -14.39 -6.89 13.03
N LYS A 71 -13.62 -6.33 13.99
CA LYS A 71 -13.03 -7.05 15.13
C LYS A 71 -12.13 -8.22 14.73
N VAL A 72 -11.60 -8.22 13.50
CA VAL A 72 -10.60 -9.18 13.02
C VAL A 72 -9.21 -8.86 13.59
N LEU A 73 -8.94 -7.57 13.82
CA LEU A 73 -7.72 -7.07 14.47
C LEU A 73 -8.11 -6.18 15.64
N ASN A 74 -7.38 -6.26 16.77
CA ASN A 74 -7.58 -5.27 17.83
C ASN A 74 -6.78 -3.99 17.53
N LYS A 75 -7.27 -2.87 18.04
CA LYS A 75 -6.56 -1.58 17.94
C LYS A 75 -5.21 -1.61 18.68
N LYS A 76 -5.09 -2.44 19.72
CA LYS A 76 -3.87 -2.65 20.50
C LYS A 76 -2.80 -3.45 19.75
N ASP A 77 -3.19 -4.28 18.79
CA ASP A 77 -2.28 -5.14 18.01
C ASP A 77 -1.58 -4.37 16.88
N SER A 78 -1.76 -3.05 16.85
CA SER A 78 -1.18 -2.17 15.86
C SER A 78 0.16 -1.63 16.33
N SER A 79 1.17 -1.76 15.47
CA SER A 79 2.58 -1.34 15.60
C SER A 79 2.82 0.15 15.88
N GLU A 80 1.78 0.91 16.20
CA GLU A 80 1.83 2.33 16.57
C GLU A 80 2.07 2.49 18.07
N CYS A 81 2.41 1.40 18.78
CA CYS A 81 2.68 1.42 20.21
C CYS A 81 4.16 1.67 20.51
N VAL A 82 4.42 2.38 21.61
CA VAL A 82 5.76 2.62 22.18
C VAL A 82 6.55 1.31 22.37
N ASP A 83 5.83 0.21 22.64
CA ASP A 83 6.41 -1.11 22.88
C ASP A 83 7.06 -1.72 21.63
N PHE A 84 6.54 -1.44 20.43
CA PHE A 84 7.09 -1.96 19.18
C PHE A 84 8.54 -1.51 18.98
N TYR A 85 8.82 -0.22 19.14
CA TYR A 85 10.17 0.33 18.92
C TYR A 85 11.17 -0.10 20.00
N LYS A 86 10.70 -0.29 21.24
CA LYS A 86 11.53 -0.85 22.31
C LYS A 86 11.86 -2.32 22.06
N ALA A 87 10.91 -3.08 21.54
CA ALA A 87 11.09 -4.49 21.20
C ALA A 87 11.99 -4.64 19.97
N GLU A 88 11.79 -3.86 18.90
CA GLU A 88 12.63 -3.84 17.69
C GLU A 88 14.11 -3.57 18.03
N LYS A 89 14.39 -2.65 18.97
CA LYS A 89 15.77 -2.39 19.42
C LYS A 89 16.42 -3.55 20.17
N LYS A 90 15.63 -4.48 20.70
CA LYS A 90 16.10 -5.65 21.45
C LYS A 90 16.15 -6.92 20.60
N ASP A 91 15.29 -7.01 19.58
CA ASP A 91 15.17 -8.16 18.68
C ASP A 91 14.88 -7.68 17.25
N GLU A 92 15.89 -7.78 16.38
CA GLU A 92 15.78 -7.40 14.96
C GLU A 92 14.78 -8.25 14.18
N LYS A 93 14.46 -9.47 14.64
CA LYS A 93 13.47 -10.35 14.00
C LYS A 93 12.07 -9.73 14.00
N ILE A 94 11.77 -8.87 14.98
CA ILE A 94 10.50 -8.13 15.05
C ILE A 94 10.31 -7.22 13.84
N LYS A 95 11.39 -6.59 13.35
CA LYS A 95 11.33 -5.76 12.14
C LYS A 95 10.96 -6.58 10.92
N ILE A 96 11.53 -7.77 10.76
CA ILE A 96 11.25 -8.70 9.65
C ILE A 96 9.78 -9.13 9.71
N LEU A 97 9.32 -9.63 10.86
CA LEU A 97 7.92 -10.04 11.06
C LEU A 97 6.93 -8.90 10.81
N PHE A 98 7.29 -7.68 11.19
CA PHE A 98 6.46 -6.51 10.91
C PHE A 98 6.41 -6.15 9.42
N THR A 99 7.50 -6.42 8.72
CA THR A 99 7.62 -6.22 7.27
C THR A 99 6.70 -7.21 6.55
N ASP A 100 6.70 -8.48 6.95
CA ASP A 100 5.77 -9.52 6.47
C ASP A 100 4.31 -9.17 6.81
N TYR A 101 4.03 -8.72 8.03
CA TYR A 101 2.71 -8.26 8.45
C TYR A 101 2.16 -7.15 7.55
N ASN A 102 3.00 -6.16 7.19
CA ASN A 102 2.61 -5.11 6.27
C ASN A 102 2.39 -5.63 4.85
N MET A 103 3.17 -6.63 4.43
CA MET A 103 3.00 -7.28 3.12
C MET A 103 1.65 -7.98 3.00
N TYR A 104 1.24 -8.75 4.02
CA TYR A 104 -0.10 -9.36 4.05
C TYR A 104 -1.21 -8.30 3.97
N ARG A 105 -1.07 -7.19 4.69
CA ARG A 105 -2.02 -6.07 4.58
C ARG A 105 -2.07 -5.50 3.15
N ASN A 106 -0.93 -5.39 2.47
CA ASN A 106 -0.88 -4.91 1.09
C ASN A 106 -1.54 -5.91 0.12
N PHE A 107 -1.41 -7.21 0.35
CA PHE A 107 -2.14 -8.22 -0.44
C PHE A 107 -3.65 -8.14 -0.23
N ILE A 108 -4.13 -7.98 1.02
CA ILE A 108 -5.56 -7.76 1.27
C ILE A 108 -6.05 -6.51 0.52
N ALA A 109 -5.27 -5.42 0.55
CA ALA A 109 -5.58 -4.21 -0.20
C ALA A 109 -5.58 -4.44 -1.72
N THR A 110 -4.67 -5.25 -2.23
CA THR A 110 -4.58 -5.62 -3.64
C THR A 110 -5.84 -6.35 -4.11
N PHE A 111 -6.24 -7.40 -3.41
CA PHE A 111 -7.45 -8.16 -3.78
C PHE A 111 -8.71 -7.32 -3.60
N PHE A 112 -8.78 -6.51 -2.55
CA PHE A 112 -9.88 -5.56 -2.35
C PHE A 112 -9.97 -4.57 -3.52
N LEU A 113 -8.86 -3.94 -3.90
CA LEU A 113 -8.81 -3.02 -5.03
C LEU A 113 -9.17 -3.70 -6.34
N LEU A 114 -8.77 -4.97 -6.55
CA LEU A 114 -9.11 -5.71 -7.77
C LEU A 114 -10.63 -5.90 -7.89
N LEU A 115 -11.31 -6.23 -6.79
CA LEU A 115 -12.78 -6.32 -6.75
C LEU A 115 -13.44 -4.96 -6.99
N VAL A 116 -12.94 -3.90 -6.36
CA VAL A 116 -13.43 -2.53 -6.56
C VAL A 116 -13.23 -2.08 -8.02
N SER A 117 -12.07 -2.35 -8.62
CA SER A 117 -11.77 -2.04 -10.02
C SER A 117 -12.69 -2.79 -10.98
N LYS A 118 -12.97 -4.09 -10.71
CA LYS A 118 -13.92 -4.85 -11.53
C LYS A 118 -15.31 -4.25 -11.47
N PHE A 119 -15.77 -3.89 -10.26
CA PHE A 119 -17.07 -3.25 -10.06
C PHE A 119 -17.13 -1.88 -10.75
N ALA A 120 -16.11 -1.05 -10.58
CA ALA A 120 -16.02 0.26 -11.24
C ALA A 120 -16.01 0.14 -12.77
N TYR A 121 -15.33 -0.86 -13.32
CA TYR A 121 -15.36 -1.14 -14.75
C TYR A 121 -16.74 -1.57 -15.26
N ALA A 122 -17.46 -2.40 -14.50
CA ALA A 122 -18.84 -2.76 -14.82
C ALA A 122 -19.77 -1.54 -14.81
N VAL A 123 -19.67 -0.69 -13.79
CA VAL A 123 -20.44 0.56 -13.68
C VAL A 123 -20.11 1.53 -14.82
N LYS A 124 -18.82 1.69 -15.16
CA LYS A 124 -18.38 2.48 -16.31
C LYS A 124 -19.11 2.07 -17.58
N ASN A 125 -19.13 0.76 -17.87
CA ASN A 125 -19.71 0.24 -19.10
C ASN A 125 -21.24 0.35 -19.08
N TRP A 126 -21.87 0.10 -17.92
CA TRP A 126 -23.32 0.20 -17.76
C TRP A 126 -23.84 1.64 -17.94
N LEU A 127 -23.14 2.62 -17.39
CA LEU A 127 -23.50 4.04 -17.46
C LEU A 127 -22.81 4.78 -18.61
N ASN A 128 -22.03 4.08 -19.43
CA ASN A 128 -21.22 4.60 -20.51
C ASN A 128 -20.36 5.82 -20.11
N ILE A 129 -19.74 5.77 -18.94
CA ILE A 129 -18.96 6.87 -18.37
C ILE A 129 -17.69 7.07 -19.19
N ASN A 130 -17.43 8.32 -19.57
CA ASN A 130 -16.23 8.71 -20.28
C ASN A 130 -14.96 8.41 -19.44
N SER A 131 -13.96 7.79 -20.07
CA SER A 131 -12.66 7.48 -19.44
C SER A 131 -12.00 8.72 -18.82
N THR A 132 -12.13 9.91 -19.41
CA THR A 132 -11.58 11.15 -18.85
C THR A 132 -12.18 11.47 -17.47
N ILE A 133 -13.48 11.25 -17.28
CA ILE A 133 -14.15 11.46 -15.98
C ILE A 133 -13.59 10.49 -14.94
N ILE A 134 -13.38 9.23 -15.32
CA ILE A 134 -12.81 8.21 -14.44
C ILE A 134 -11.36 8.59 -14.05
N CYS A 135 -10.55 9.01 -15.01
CA CYS A 135 -9.19 9.48 -14.75
C CYS A 135 -9.18 10.66 -13.78
N THR A 136 -10.09 11.63 -13.95
CA THR A 136 -10.23 12.77 -13.03
C THR A 136 -10.60 12.31 -11.61
N ILE A 137 -11.57 11.40 -11.47
CA ILE A 137 -11.95 10.82 -10.17
C ILE A 137 -10.77 10.10 -9.53
N LEU A 138 -9.99 9.33 -10.30
CA LEU A 138 -8.80 8.63 -9.82
C LEU A 138 -7.72 9.61 -9.33
N PHE A 139 -7.47 10.70 -10.05
CA PHE A 139 -6.51 11.72 -9.60
C PHE A 139 -6.96 12.44 -8.32
N ILE A 140 -8.25 12.78 -8.21
CA ILE A 140 -8.81 13.34 -6.98
C ILE A 140 -8.66 12.36 -5.82
N PHE A 141 -8.98 11.08 -6.05
CA PHE A 141 -8.80 10.02 -5.06
C PHE A 141 -7.34 9.91 -4.60
N LEU A 142 -6.38 9.88 -5.54
CA LEU A 142 -4.96 9.83 -5.23
C LEU A 142 -4.52 11.06 -4.42
N LEU A 143 -4.96 12.26 -4.80
CA LEU A 143 -4.66 13.49 -4.07
C LEU A 143 -5.12 13.39 -2.61
N VAL A 144 -6.38 13.01 -2.39
CA VAL A 144 -6.94 12.84 -1.04
C VAL A 144 -6.19 11.75 -0.25
N LEU A 145 -5.93 10.60 -0.90
CA LEU A 145 -5.20 9.49 -0.30
C LEU A 145 -3.81 9.93 0.19
N PHE A 146 -3.09 10.71 -0.63
CA PHE A 146 -1.76 11.20 -0.30
C PHE A 146 -1.77 12.32 0.75
N VAL A 147 -2.76 13.21 0.75
CA VAL A 147 -2.92 14.22 1.83
C VAL A 147 -3.13 13.54 3.19
N ILE A 148 -4.00 12.52 3.26
CA ILE A 148 -4.23 11.77 4.50
C ILE A 148 -2.97 10.99 4.89
N SER A 149 -2.29 10.40 3.91
CA SER A 149 -1.03 9.68 4.13
C SER A 149 0.07 10.59 4.68
N TYR A 150 0.18 11.82 4.17
CA TYR A 150 1.11 12.84 4.63
C TYR A 150 0.84 13.19 6.10
N LYS A 151 -0.41 13.48 6.46
CA LYS A 151 -0.82 13.74 7.85
C LYS A 151 -0.49 12.56 8.77
N LYS A 152 -0.77 11.34 8.34
CA LYS A 152 -0.50 10.12 9.10
C LYS A 152 1.00 9.91 9.33
N GLN A 153 1.82 10.15 8.30
CA GLN A 153 3.27 10.06 8.41
C GLN A 153 3.84 11.08 9.40
N LEU A 154 3.35 12.32 9.39
CA LEU A 154 3.74 13.34 10.36
C LEU A 154 3.42 12.91 11.81
N GLY A 155 2.26 12.27 12.02
CA GLY A 155 1.90 11.70 13.32
C GLY A 155 2.91 10.67 13.82
N TYR A 156 3.36 9.76 12.95
CA TYR A 156 4.40 8.77 13.31
C TYR A 156 5.73 9.43 13.71
N ILE A 157 6.12 10.50 13.03
CA ILE A 157 7.33 11.25 13.37
C ILE A 157 7.19 11.89 14.75
N HIS A 158 6.09 12.59 15.02
CA HIS A 158 5.84 13.21 16.33
C HIS A 158 5.84 12.17 17.46
N SER A 159 5.13 11.05 17.32
CA SER A 159 5.12 10.00 18.34
C SER A 159 6.52 9.43 18.60
N ARG A 160 7.38 9.31 17.58
CA ARG A 160 8.77 8.87 17.77
C ARG A 160 9.62 9.89 18.52
N ILE A 161 9.44 11.18 18.25
CA ILE A 161 10.15 12.26 18.95
C ILE A 161 9.74 12.28 20.43
N GLU A 162 8.44 12.22 20.73
CA GLU A 162 7.92 12.22 22.10
C GLU A 162 8.44 11.03 22.91
N ASN A 163 8.42 9.82 22.33
CA ASN A 163 8.94 8.61 22.96
C ASN A 163 10.46 8.65 23.25
N THR A 164 11.19 9.54 22.58
CA THR A 164 12.63 9.75 22.85
C THR A 164 12.85 10.74 23.99
N LYS A 165 11.93 11.69 24.20
CA LYS A 165 11.97 12.66 25.30
C LYS A 165 11.52 12.07 26.64
N SER A 166 10.71 11.01 26.63
CA SER A 166 10.21 10.32 27.84
C SER A 166 11.17 9.25 28.39
N LYS A 167 12.46 9.32 28.02
CA LYS A 167 13.56 8.49 28.53
C LYS A 167 14.49 9.36 29.36
#